data_AF-A0A4Z0QAZ8-F1
#
_entry.id   AF-A0A4Z0QAZ8-F1
#
_cell.length_a   1.000
_cell.length_b   1.000
_cell.length_c   1.000
_cell.angle_alpha   90.00
_cell.angle_beta   90.00
_cell.angle_gamma   90.00
#
_symmetry.space_group_name_H-M   'P 1'
#
loop_
_entity.id
_entity.type
_entity.pdbx_description
1 polymer ?
#
loop_
_entity_poly.entity_id
_entity_poly.type
_entity_poly.pdbx_seq_one_letter_code
_entity_poly.pdbx_strand_id
1 'polypeptide(L)'
;MSETLNLQASEKELALRWLDITVERFQANMRQLRIKDTGALLASFKKQVIGSAEGRLQLQLSYALYGKFVDMGVGRGMGASVKKGDDGYDRIRTSRGRLKRYERKARKWYSKELAYQTKRLAELMSELHGTILISAVADALPETVEITF
;
A
#
# COMPACT_ATOMS: atom_id res chain seq x y z
N MET A 1 -3.76 21.91 23.40
CA MET A 1 -2.91 22.11 22.18
C MET A 1 -1.75 21.13 22.09
N SER A 2 -1.24 20.55 23.19
CA SER A 2 -0.14 19.57 23.17
C SER A 2 -0.54 18.16 22.70
N GLU A 3 -1.72 17.66 23.08
CA GLU A 3 -2.17 16.30 22.74
C GLU A 3 -2.46 16.08 21.25
N THR A 4 -3.05 17.06 20.58
CA THR A 4 -3.37 16.97 19.14
C THR A 4 -2.11 16.88 18.27
N LEU A 5 -1.02 17.54 18.69
CA LEU A 5 0.29 17.43 18.05
C LEU A 5 0.91 16.04 18.26
N ASN A 6 0.68 15.43 19.42
CA ASN A 6 1.20 14.11 19.77
C ASN A 6 0.48 12.98 19.03
N LEU A 7 -0.83 13.12 18.82
CA LEU A 7 -1.64 12.22 17.98
C LEU A 7 -1.16 12.22 16.53
N GLN A 8 -1.02 13.39 15.92
CA GLN A 8 -0.57 13.49 14.52
C GLN A 8 0.84 12.93 14.31
N ALA A 9 1.74 13.11 15.30
CA ALA A 9 3.06 12.50 15.27
C ALA A 9 2.98 10.97 15.32
N SER A 10 2.15 10.41 16.21
CA SER A 10 1.94 8.96 16.36
C SER A 10 1.29 8.34 15.12
N GLU A 11 0.29 8.99 14.53
CA GLU A 11 -0.35 8.57 13.27
C GLU A 11 0.66 8.52 12.12
N LYS A 12 1.49 9.56 11.99
CA LYS A 12 2.52 9.64 10.97
C LYS A 12 3.57 8.53 11.15
N GLU A 13 4.00 8.27 12.38
CA GLU A 13 4.95 7.21 12.68
C GLU A 13 4.38 5.84 12.36
N LEU A 14 3.15 5.56 12.81
CA LEU A 14 2.44 4.31 12.52
C LEU A 14 2.32 4.09 11.01
N ALA A 15 1.95 5.12 10.27
CA ALA A 15 1.83 5.07 8.82
C ALA A 15 3.16 4.80 8.10
N LEU A 16 4.25 5.42 8.55
CA LEU A 16 5.58 5.17 8.00
C LEU A 16 6.01 3.72 8.24
N ARG A 17 5.83 3.21 9.47
CA ARG A 17 6.12 1.81 9.80
C ARG A 17 5.28 0.84 8.98
N TRP A 18 3.99 1.13 8.81
CA TRP A 18 3.10 0.34 7.98
C TRP A 18 3.51 0.32 6.51
N LEU A 19 3.93 1.46 5.95
CA LEU A 19 4.45 1.55 4.58
C LEU A 19 5.69 0.67 4.41
N ASP A 20 6.57 0.64 5.39
CA ASP A 20 7.81 -0.14 5.36
C ASP A 20 7.53 -1.64 5.34
N ILE A 21 6.67 -2.10 6.25
CA ILE A 21 6.22 -3.51 6.29
C ILE A 21 5.53 -3.89 4.97
N THR A 22 4.66 -3.02 4.46
CA THR A 22 3.92 -3.27 3.22
C THR A 22 4.87 -3.44 2.02
N VAL A 23 5.86 -2.55 1.90
CA VAL A 23 6.88 -2.66 0.84
C VAL A 23 7.71 -3.93 1.02
N GLU A 24 8.14 -4.27 2.24
CA GLU A 24 8.91 -5.48 2.50
C GLU A 24 8.13 -6.74 2.08
N ARG A 25 6.84 -6.83 2.43
CA ARG A 25 5.96 -7.94 2.06
C ARG A 25 5.79 -8.06 0.55
N PHE A 26 5.61 -6.94 -0.13
CA PHE A 26 5.60 -6.89 -1.59
C PHE A 26 6.91 -7.42 -2.20
N GLN A 27 8.05 -7.00 -1.68
CA GLN A 27 9.36 -7.47 -2.14
C GLN A 27 9.53 -8.98 -1.90
N ALA A 28 9.15 -9.46 -0.72
CA ALA A 28 9.18 -10.88 -0.38
C ALA A 28 8.29 -11.72 -1.31
N ASN A 29 7.05 -11.28 -1.55
CA ASN A 29 6.11 -11.93 -2.45
C ASN A 29 6.65 -12.02 -3.88
N MET A 30 7.28 -10.94 -4.38
CA MET A 30 7.88 -10.93 -5.71
C MET A 30 9.06 -11.91 -5.82
N ARG A 31 9.90 -12.01 -4.77
CA ARG A 31 11.00 -12.99 -4.70
C ARG A 31 10.47 -14.43 -4.67
N GLN A 32 9.48 -14.70 -3.83
CA GLN A 32 8.84 -16.03 -3.71
C GLN A 32 8.19 -16.46 -5.02
N LEU A 33 7.50 -15.53 -5.68
CA LEU A 33 6.89 -15.75 -6.99
C LEU A 33 7.90 -15.71 -8.13
N ARG A 34 9.23 -15.67 -7.86
CA ARG A 34 10.32 -15.71 -8.85
C ARG A 34 10.06 -14.78 -10.03
N ILE A 35 9.60 -13.57 -9.75
CA ILE A 35 9.38 -12.56 -10.78
C ILE A 35 10.78 -12.11 -11.24
N LYS A 36 11.23 -12.58 -12.41
CA LYS A 36 12.54 -12.28 -13.05
C LYS A 36 12.72 -10.75 -13.23
N ASP A 37 13.87 -10.19 -13.60
CA ASP A 37 14.18 -8.73 -13.76
C ASP A 37 13.37 -7.78 -12.87
N THR A 38 13.42 -8.00 -11.56
CA THR A 38 12.70 -7.21 -10.56
C THR A 38 13.50 -5.99 -10.08
N GLY A 39 14.78 -5.85 -10.44
CA GLY A 39 15.63 -4.76 -9.96
C GLY A 39 15.02 -3.36 -10.13
N ALA A 40 14.54 -3.03 -11.33
CA ALA A 40 13.87 -1.75 -11.59
C ALA A 40 12.52 -1.61 -10.88
N LEU A 41 11.77 -2.71 -10.67
CA LEU A 41 10.49 -2.67 -9.95
C LEU A 41 10.73 -2.48 -8.45
N LEU A 42 11.68 -3.23 -7.88
CA LEU A 42 12.11 -3.15 -6.50
C LEU A 42 12.71 -1.77 -6.17
N ALA A 43 13.46 -1.18 -7.10
CA ALA A 43 14.00 0.17 -6.96
C ALA A 43 12.95 1.27 -7.19
N SER A 44 11.79 0.96 -7.81
CA SER A 44 10.76 1.96 -8.12
C SER A 44 9.82 2.30 -6.97
N PHE A 45 9.89 1.58 -5.85
CA PHE A 45 9.03 1.85 -4.70
C PHE A 45 9.39 3.20 -4.08
N LYS A 46 8.46 4.14 -4.14
CA LYS A 46 8.51 5.41 -3.42
C LYS A 46 7.38 5.42 -2.40
N LYS A 47 7.72 5.65 -1.14
CA LYS A 47 6.81 5.80 -0.02
C LYS A 47 6.79 7.26 0.41
N GLN A 48 5.61 7.84 0.57
CA GLN A 48 5.47 9.21 1.07
C GLN A 48 4.24 9.31 1.95
N VAL A 49 4.39 10.02 3.07
CA VAL A 49 3.28 10.47 3.90
C VAL A 49 3.11 11.96 3.62
N ILE A 50 2.03 12.31 2.96
CA ILE A 50 1.66 13.70 2.69
C ILE A 50 0.77 14.12 3.86
N GLY A 51 1.26 15.04 4.69
CA GLY A 51 0.37 15.70 5.65
C GLY A 51 -0.64 16.54 4.87
N SER A 52 -1.94 16.34 5.07
CA SER A 52 -2.92 17.24 4.47
C SER A 52 -3.15 18.46 5.37
N ALA A 53 -3.37 19.60 4.72
CA ALA A 53 -3.74 20.86 5.35
C ALA A 53 -5.13 20.81 6.05
N GLU A 54 -5.91 19.74 5.83
CA GLU A 54 -7.25 19.52 6.39
C GLU A 54 -7.28 18.48 7.52
N GLY A 55 -6.12 18.14 8.09
CA GLY A 55 -6.03 17.22 9.23
C GLY A 55 -6.25 15.74 8.88
N ARG A 56 -6.22 15.36 7.59
CA ARG A 56 -6.25 13.96 7.16
C ARG A 56 -4.87 13.50 6.71
N LEU A 57 -4.42 12.37 7.22
CA LEU A 57 -3.15 11.77 6.79
C LEU A 57 -3.33 11.12 5.41
N GLN A 58 -2.56 11.56 4.40
CA GLN A 58 -2.59 10.96 3.07
C GLN A 58 -1.33 10.12 2.82
N LEU A 59 -1.52 8.86 2.44
CA LEU A 59 -0.44 7.93 2.13
C LEU A 59 -0.31 7.75 0.64
N GLN A 60 0.93 7.88 0.13
CA GLN A 60 1.24 7.63 -1.27
C GLN A 60 2.30 6.55 -1.38
N LEU A 61 1.94 5.46 -2.06
CA LEU A 61 2.86 4.42 -2.49
C LEU A 61 2.91 4.42 -4.02
N SER A 62 4.07 4.73 -4.59
CA SER A 62 4.28 4.71 -6.03
C SER A 62 5.24 3.57 -6.40
N TYR A 63 4.94 2.86 -7.48
CA TYR A 63 5.79 1.82 -8.06
C TYR A 63 5.56 1.76 -9.57
N ALA A 64 6.46 1.13 -10.31
CA ALA A 64 6.37 1.06 -11.76
C ALA A 64 5.09 0.31 -12.22
N LEU A 65 4.30 0.94 -13.09
CA LEU A 65 2.99 0.47 -13.56
C LEU A 65 3.03 -0.98 -14.11
N TYR A 66 4.14 -1.37 -14.74
CA TYR A 66 4.30 -2.73 -15.26
C TYR A 66 4.26 -3.82 -14.18
N GLY A 67 4.53 -3.48 -12.91
CA GLY A 67 4.37 -4.39 -11.78
C GLY A 67 2.93 -4.87 -11.60
N LYS A 68 1.95 -3.99 -11.82
CA LYS A 68 0.51 -4.32 -11.79
C LYS A 68 0.13 -5.24 -12.94
N PHE A 69 0.74 -5.07 -14.12
CA PHE A 69 0.52 -5.96 -15.26
C PHE A 69 1.06 -7.37 -15.01
N VAL A 70 2.17 -7.51 -14.27
CA VAL A 70 2.64 -8.83 -13.83
C VAL A 70 1.69 -9.47 -12.81
N ASP A 71 1.16 -8.67 -11.88
CA ASP A 71 0.17 -9.13 -10.88
C ASP A 71 -1.07 -9.72 -11.57
N MET A 72 -1.59 -9.01 -12.56
CA MET A 72 -2.78 -9.42 -13.33
C MET A 72 -2.52 -10.49 -14.40
N GLY A 73 -1.28 -10.95 -14.58
CA GLY A 73 -0.95 -11.94 -15.62
C GLY A 73 -0.89 -11.35 -17.04
N VAL A 74 -0.94 -10.03 -17.18
CA VAL A 74 -0.67 -9.33 -18.44
C VAL A 74 0.81 -9.41 -18.79
N GLY A 75 1.72 -9.55 -17.83
CA GLY A 75 3.15 -9.73 -18.07
C GLY A 75 3.88 -8.42 -18.42
N ARG A 76 5.09 -8.53 -18.98
CA ARG A 76 5.99 -7.40 -19.24
C ARG A 76 6.02 -7.07 -20.72
N GLY A 77 5.81 -5.80 -21.08
CA GLY A 77 5.84 -5.35 -22.47
C GLY A 77 4.47 -5.23 -23.16
N MET A 78 3.36 -5.43 -22.44
CA MET A 78 2.04 -4.95 -22.84
C MET A 78 1.73 -3.73 -21.97
N GLY A 79 2.29 -2.57 -22.33
CA GLY A 79 1.91 -1.30 -21.72
C GLY A 79 0.51 -0.88 -22.17
N ALA A 80 -0.08 0.10 -21.48
CA ALA A 80 -1.40 0.64 -21.83
C ALA A 80 -1.49 1.16 -23.28
N SER A 81 -0.35 1.52 -23.88
CA SER A 81 -0.25 2.07 -25.22
C SER A 81 -0.06 1.03 -26.34
N VAL A 82 0.12 -0.26 -26.02
CA VAL A 82 0.40 -1.29 -27.04
C VAL A 82 -0.90 -1.73 -27.72
N LYS A 83 -1.04 -1.42 -29.00
CA LYS A 83 -2.21 -1.76 -29.83
C LYS A 83 -1.88 -2.87 -30.84
N LYS A 84 -2.93 -3.49 -31.39
CA LYS A 84 -2.80 -4.46 -32.47
C LYS A 84 -2.18 -3.79 -33.70
N GLY A 85 -1.06 -4.32 -34.18
CA GLY A 85 -0.27 -3.74 -35.27
C GLY A 85 1.02 -3.05 -34.82
N ASP A 86 1.23 -2.86 -33.51
CA ASP A 86 2.51 -2.40 -32.99
C ASP A 86 3.52 -3.56 -32.90
N ASP A 87 4.80 -3.27 -33.10
CA ASP A 87 5.91 -4.23 -32.92
C ASP A 87 5.87 -4.94 -31.55
N GLY A 88 5.43 -4.23 -30.51
CA GLY A 88 5.26 -4.77 -29.17
C GLY A 88 4.16 -5.82 -29.06
N TYR A 89 3.09 -5.66 -29.84
CA TYR A 89 1.95 -6.59 -29.88
C TYR A 89 2.33 -7.88 -30.61
N ASP A 90 2.93 -7.75 -31.80
CA ASP A 90 3.26 -8.89 -32.64
C ASP A 90 4.40 -9.74 -32.06
N ARG A 91 5.27 -9.17 -31.22
CA ARG A 91 6.26 -9.94 -30.46
C ARG A 91 5.61 -10.96 -29.50
N ILE A 92 4.42 -10.64 -28.99
CA ILE A 92 3.79 -11.36 -27.87
C ILE A 92 2.58 -12.17 -28.33
N ARG A 93 1.80 -11.63 -29.27
CA ARG A 93 0.55 -12.18 -29.75
C ARG A 93 0.61 -12.46 -31.25
N THR A 94 -0.21 -13.40 -31.71
CA THR A 94 -0.44 -13.66 -33.12
C THR A 94 -1.37 -12.60 -33.71
N SER A 95 -1.47 -12.53 -35.04
CA SER A 95 -2.43 -11.66 -35.74
C SER A 95 -3.90 -11.91 -35.33
N ARG A 96 -4.20 -13.12 -34.86
CA ARG A 96 -5.49 -13.53 -34.27
C ARG A 96 -5.64 -13.17 -32.78
N GLY A 97 -4.65 -12.50 -32.19
CA GLY A 97 -4.66 -12.03 -30.80
C GLY A 97 -4.32 -13.08 -29.74
N ARG A 98 -3.96 -14.31 -30.12
CA ARG A 98 -3.55 -15.37 -29.17
C ARG A 98 -2.09 -15.18 -28.74
N LEU A 99 -1.72 -15.57 -27.52
CA LEU A 99 -0.33 -15.52 -27.06
C LEU A 99 0.55 -16.50 -27.85
N LYS A 100 1.75 -16.06 -28.27
CA LYS A 100 2.72 -16.87 -29.04
C LYS A 100 3.48 -17.89 -28.20
N ARG A 101 3.64 -17.66 -26.90
CA ARG A 101 4.32 -18.54 -25.94
C ARG A 101 3.39 -18.84 -24.76
N TYR A 102 3.74 -19.87 -23.98
CA TYR A 102 3.05 -20.38 -22.79
C TYR A 102 2.09 -19.40 -22.11
N GLU A 103 0.95 -19.95 -21.71
CA GLU A 103 -0.13 -19.25 -21.02
C GLU A 103 0.40 -18.38 -19.88
N ARG A 104 0.20 -17.06 -19.98
CA ARG A 104 0.59 -16.14 -18.93
C ARG A 104 -0.26 -16.44 -17.69
N LYS A 105 0.40 -16.70 -16.57
CA LYS A 105 -0.27 -16.90 -15.28
C LYS A 105 -0.14 -15.64 -14.43
N ALA A 106 -1.26 -15.20 -13.85
CA ALA A 106 -1.28 -14.13 -12.87
C ALA A 106 -0.37 -14.48 -11.68
N ARG A 107 0.48 -13.54 -11.27
CA ARG A 107 1.38 -13.70 -10.12
C ARG A 107 0.97 -12.67 -9.08
N LYS A 108 -0.03 -13.02 -8.26
CA LYS A 108 -0.64 -12.11 -7.28
C LYS A 108 0.34 -11.75 -6.14
N TRP A 109 1.28 -10.86 -6.41
CA TRP A 109 2.30 -10.41 -5.47
C TRP A 109 1.86 -9.18 -4.67
N TYR A 110 0.99 -8.36 -5.27
CA TYR A 110 0.55 -7.07 -4.76
C TYR A 110 -0.92 -7.10 -4.34
N SER A 111 -1.83 -7.55 -5.21
CA SER A 111 -3.27 -7.32 -5.02
C SER A 111 -3.83 -7.92 -3.72
N LYS A 112 -3.44 -9.17 -3.43
CA LYS A 112 -3.85 -9.87 -2.20
C LYS A 112 -3.24 -9.24 -0.95
N GLU A 113 -1.96 -8.89 -1.03
CA GLU A 113 -1.21 -8.32 0.09
C GLU A 113 -1.70 -6.89 0.39
N LEU A 114 -1.98 -6.08 -0.63
CA LEU A 114 -2.55 -4.75 -0.45
C LEU A 114 -3.89 -4.81 0.28
N ALA A 115 -4.80 -5.70 -0.12
CA ALA A 115 -6.10 -5.82 0.54
C ALA A 115 -5.94 -6.17 2.03
N TYR A 116 -5.00 -7.07 2.35
CA TYR A 116 -4.67 -7.42 3.72
C TYR A 116 -4.09 -6.21 4.50
N GLN A 117 -3.09 -5.54 3.92
CA GLN A 117 -2.41 -4.41 4.56
C GLN A 117 -3.34 -3.21 4.77
N THR A 118 -4.24 -2.93 3.83
CA THR A 118 -5.25 -1.86 3.98
C THR A 118 -6.18 -2.15 5.16
N LYS A 119 -6.65 -3.40 5.30
CA LYS A 119 -7.48 -3.79 6.45
C LYS A 119 -6.68 -3.67 7.75
N ARG A 120 -5.43 -4.13 7.77
CA ARG A 120 -4.57 -4.06 8.96
C ARG A 120 -4.28 -2.62 9.37
N LEU A 121 -4.10 -1.71 8.41
CA LEU A 121 -3.94 -0.28 8.70
C LEU A 121 -5.19 0.30 9.37
N ALA A 122 -6.38 -0.06 8.88
CA ALA A 122 -7.63 0.40 9.47
C ALA A 122 -7.79 -0.08 10.92
N GLU A 123 -7.44 -1.33 11.21
CA GLU A 123 -7.42 -1.89 12.57
C GLU A 123 -6.45 -1.11 13.48
N LEU A 124 -5.19 -0.93 13.04
CA LEU A 124 -4.16 -0.23 13.82
C LEU A 124 -4.52 1.24 14.10
N MET A 125 -5.09 1.93 13.11
CA MET A 125 -5.57 3.31 13.30
C MET A 125 -6.74 3.35 14.29
N SER A 126 -7.67 2.40 14.21
CA SER A 126 -8.79 2.31 15.15
C SER A 126 -8.32 2.05 16.59
N GLU A 127 -7.33 1.17 16.79
CA GLU A 127 -6.72 0.91 18.09
C GLU A 127 -6.02 2.16 18.65
N LEU A 128 -5.27 2.89 17.82
CA LEU A 128 -4.60 4.14 18.20
C LEU A 128 -5.61 5.21 18.65
N HIS A 129 -6.69 5.41 17.89
CA HIS A 129 -7.73 6.36 18.28
C HIS A 129 -8.49 5.91 19.53
N GLY A 130 -8.75 4.61 19.70
CA GLY A 130 -9.42 4.08 20.88
C GLY A 130 -8.62 4.27 22.17
N THR A 131 -7.32 3.99 22.14
CA THR A 131 -6.42 4.19 23.29
C THR A 131 -6.35 5.65 23.72
N ILE A 132 -6.29 6.58 22.75
CA ILE A 132 -6.24 8.01 23.01
C ILE A 132 -7.58 8.55 23.56
N LEU A 133 -8.71 8.04 23.05
CA LEU A 133 -10.02 8.41 23.60
C LEU A 133 -10.15 7.96 25.06
N ILE A 134 -9.67 6.75 25.39
CA ILE A 134 -9.71 6.24 26.77
C ILE A 134 -8.80 7.06 27.67
N SER A 135 -7.57 7.40 27.23
CA SER A 135 -6.66 8.23 28.04
C SER A 135 -7.23 9.63 28.27
N ALA A 136 -7.76 10.27 27.22
CA ALA A 136 -8.37 11.60 27.35
C ALA A 136 -9.61 11.61 28.26
N VAL A 137 -10.44 10.55 28.22
CA VAL A 137 -11.57 10.41 29.13
C VAL A 137 -11.09 10.15 30.56
N ALA A 138 -10.07 9.32 30.75
CA ALA A 138 -9.49 9.05 32.08
C ALA A 138 -8.92 10.32 32.71
N ASP A 139 -8.22 11.16 31.93
CA ASP A 139 -7.67 12.43 32.39
C ASP A 139 -8.75 13.51 32.63
N ALA A 140 -9.88 13.43 31.92
CA ALA A 140 -11.00 14.36 32.08
C ALA A 140 -11.96 13.97 33.22
N LEU A 141 -11.87 12.76 33.78
CA LEU A 141 -12.66 12.38 34.95
C LEU A 141 -12.09 13.08 36.19
N PRO A 142 -12.91 13.79 36.98
CA PRO A 142 -12.44 14.42 38.20
C PRO A 142 -11.98 13.35 39.20
N GLU A 143 -10.72 13.40 39.63
CA GLU A 143 -10.14 12.45 40.60
C GLU A 143 -10.80 12.51 41.99
N THR A 144 -11.45 13.63 42.31
CA THR A 144 -12.21 13.82 43.56
C THR A 144 -13.45 14.66 43.30
N VAL A 145 -14.62 14.11 43.64
CA VAL A 145 -15.90 14.83 43.70
C VAL A 145 -16.18 15.09 45.18
N GLU A 146 -15.82 16.28 45.67
CA GLU A 146 -16.25 16.70 47.00
C GLU A 146 -17.71 17.16 46.93
N ILE A 147 -18.59 16.38 47.55
CA ILE A 147 -20.01 16.73 47.72
C ILE A 147 -20.13 17.41 49.09
N THR A 148 -20.21 18.73 49.10
CA THR A 148 -20.62 19.52 50.27
C THR A 148 -22.16 19.56 50.34
N PHE A 149 -22.71 19.11 51.46
CA PHE A 149 -24.13 19.25 51.82
C PHE A 149 -24.38 20.59 52.54
#